data_AF-A0A370AGM8-F1
#
_entry.id   AF-A0A370AGM8-F1
#
_cell.length_a   1.000
_cell.length_b   1.000
_cell.length_c   1.000
_cell.angle_alpha   90.00
_cell.angle_beta   90.00
_cell.angle_gamma   90.00
#
_symmetry.space_group_name_H-M   'P 1'
#
loop_
_entity.id
_entity.type
_entity.pdbx_description
1 polymer ?
#
loop_
_entity_poly.entity_id
_entity_poly.type
_entity_poly.pdbx_seq_one_letter_code
_entity_poly.pdbx_strand_id
1 'polypeptide(L)'
;MMQQRLLGRDQNSFLHTSKPYKPGETLHIGDITVKTHLVDHSAMDACAFEIDADGERIVYTGDFRKHGRKGKLWYKFINDIESPVDKLICEGTMLSRTDSKVPTEDELEKRAIEILKTHEGGLALGWGSSVNFDRITTFYRVAKQTGRELAVDIFIAHMLSIAARGTGLPDPKTFDDIRVYYPPAISNMITKSCGSEMLYPYKNKKLSREESNANPGKYLILTRPSCRPRWLDQITNWENSVLFYSQWSGYRKLKKNDNFLSWLYTKGCRDVTLHTSGHADPDTIRRTIEKLNPSEVIPVHTENPGWFSNRDK
;
A
#
# COMPACT_ATOMS: atom_id res chain seq x y z
N MET A 1 33.73 -8.28 -3.07
CA MET A 1 32.32 -8.69 -3.22
C MET A 1 31.53 -8.04 -2.09
N MET A 2 30.73 -7.01 -2.38
CA MET A 2 29.89 -6.34 -1.37
C MET A 2 28.77 -7.29 -0.94
N GLN A 3 28.73 -7.66 0.33
CA GLN A 3 27.53 -8.24 0.93
C GLN A 3 26.42 -7.18 0.84
N GLN A 4 25.43 -7.41 -0.02
CA GLN A 4 24.24 -6.55 -0.09
C GLN A 4 23.47 -6.71 1.22
N ARG A 5 23.56 -5.73 2.12
CA ARG A 5 22.74 -5.71 3.34
C ARG A 5 21.33 -5.27 2.96
N LEU A 6 20.34 -6.13 3.18
CA LEU A 6 18.94 -5.76 3.04
C LEU A 6 18.50 -5.09 4.36
N LEU A 7 18.24 -3.78 4.34
CA LEU A 7 17.75 -3.03 5.52
C LEU A 7 18.62 -3.19 6.79
N GLY A 8 19.94 -3.26 6.63
CA GLY A 8 20.89 -3.38 7.75
C GLY A 8 21.08 -4.79 8.31
N ARG A 9 20.43 -5.82 7.75
CA ARG A 9 20.71 -7.23 8.05
C ARG A 9 21.60 -7.84 6.96
N ASP A 10 22.46 -8.78 7.36
CA ASP A 10 23.20 -9.61 6.41
C ASP A 10 22.18 -10.42 5.59
N GLN A 11 22.20 -10.28 4.26
CA GLN A 11 21.35 -11.05 3.35
C GLN A 11 21.48 -12.56 3.62
N ASN A 12 22.69 -13.01 3.98
CA ASN A 12 22.94 -14.43 4.21
C ASN A 12 22.15 -14.97 5.41
N SER A 13 22.04 -14.22 6.51
CA SER A 13 21.33 -14.70 7.70
C SER A 13 19.81 -14.85 7.50
N PHE A 14 19.21 -14.00 6.67
CA PHE A 14 17.80 -14.11 6.31
C PHE A 14 17.54 -15.26 5.33
N LEU A 15 18.39 -15.43 4.31
CA LEU A 15 18.27 -16.51 3.33
C LEU A 15 18.60 -17.90 3.92
N HIS A 16 19.36 -17.98 5.00
CA HIS A 16 19.59 -19.25 5.71
C HIS A 16 18.35 -19.76 6.47
N THR A 17 17.42 -18.87 6.83
CA THR A 17 16.22 -19.23 7.64
C THR A 17 14.90 -19.08 6.89
N SER A 18 14.92 -18.56 5.66
CA SER A 18 13.75 -18.38 4.81
C SER A 18 13.98 -18.92 3.40
N LYS A 19 12.99 -19.64 2.87
CA LYS A 19 12.95 -20.07 1.48
C LYS A 19 11.93 -19.21 0.73
N PRO A 20 12.36 -18.29 -0.15
CA PRO A 20 11.42 -17.54 -0.97
C PRO A 20 10.71 -18.47 -1.96
N TYR A 21 9.47 -18.15 -2.28
CA TYR A 21 8.70 -18.78 -3.35
C TYR A 21 8.14 -17.68 -4.25
N LYS A 22 7.72 -18.05 -5.46
CA LYS A 22 6.99 -17.14 -6.36
C LYS A 22 5.50 -17.44 -6.30
N PRO A 23 4.64 -16.41 -6.29
CA PRO A 23 3.20 -16.61 -6.39
C PRO A 23 2.83 -17.44 -7.63
N GLY A 24 1.98 -18.45 -7.45
CA GLY A 24 1.61 -19.41 -8.49
C GLY A 24 2.41 -20.72 -8.45
N GLU A 25 3.48 -20.81 -7.65
CA GLU A 25 4.23 -22.04 -7.44
C GLU A 25 3.47 -22.99 -6.50
N THR A 26 3.68 -24.29 -6.72
CA THR A 26 3.31 -25.38 -5.81
C THR A 26 4.51 -25.76 -4.97
N LEU A 27 4.33 -25.79 -3.66
CA LEU A 27 5.32 -26.14 -2.66
C LEU A 27 4.98 -27.52 -2.07
N HIS A 28 6.01 -28.31 -1.78
CA HIS A 28 5.86 -29.59 -1.08
C HIS A 28 6.59 -29.52 0.26
N ILE A 29 5.86 -29.77 1.35
CA ILE A 29 6.35 -29.74 2.73
C ILE A 29 5.99 -31.07 3.39
N GLY A 30 6.88 -32.05 3.27
CA GLY A 30 6.55 -33.43 3.66
C GLY A 30 5.46 -34.00 2.75
N ASP A 31 4.36 -34.45 3.36
CA ASP A 31 3.14 -34.93 2.74
C ASP A 31 2.12 -33.83 2.38
N ILE A 32 2.41 -32.57 2.74
CA ILE A 32 1.56 -31.42 2.45
C ILE A 32 1.93 -30.81 1.10
N THR A 33 0.93 -30.60 0.24
CA THR A 33 1.08 -29.83 -1.01
C THR A 33 0.41 -28.48 -0.87
N VAL A 34 1.12 -27.39 -1.19
CA VAL A 34 0.62 -26.02 -1.06
C VAL A 34 0.75 -25.29 -2.39
N LYS A 35 -0.37 -25.05 -3.07
CA LYS A 35 -0.41 -24.19 -4.25
C LYS A 35 -0.72 -22.75 -3.85
N THR A 36 0.15 -21.84 -4.29
CA THR A 36 0.04 -20.41 -3.93
C THR A 36 -0.74 -19.65 -4.99
N HIS A 37 -1.65 -18.79 -4.57
CA HIS A 37 -2.51 -18.00 -5.46
C HIS A 37 -2.30 -16.52 -5.20
N LEU A 38 -1.80 -15.78 -6.19
CA LEU A 38 -1.61 -14.34 -6.04
C LEU A 38 -2.98 -13.66 -5.88
N VAL A 39 -3.13 -12.84 -4.83
CA VAL A 39 -4.35 -12.07 -4.55
C VAL A 39 -4.08 -10.57 -4.57
N ASP A 40 -5.14 -9.78 -4.70
CA ASP A 40 -5.08 -8.34 -4.47
C ASP A 40 -5.10 -8.06 -2.98
N HIS A 41 -4.15 -7.25 -2.51
CA HIS A 41 -4.07 -6.71 -1.16
C HIS A 41 -3.25 -5.41 -1.19
N SER A 42 -3.22 -4.70 -0.07
CA SER A 42 -2.41 -3.48 0.08
C SER A 42 -0.89 -3.74 0.11
N ALA A 43 -0.49 -4.97 0.45
CA ALA A 43 0.89 -5.44 0.36
C ALA A 43 1.17 -6.08 -1.00
N MET A 44 2.39 -5.90 -1.49
CA MET A 44 2.87 -6.54 -2.72
C MET A 44 2.96 -8.06 -2.54
N ASP A 45 2.69 -8.79 -3.62
CA ASP A 45 2.82 -10.25 -3.70
C ASP A 45 2.06 -11.05 -2.62
N ALA A 46 0.98 -10.48 -2.08
CA ALA A 46 0.07 -11.19 -1.18
C ALA A 46 -0.50 -12.45 -1.86
N CYS A 47 -0.55 -13.55 -1.12
CA CYS A 47 -1.02 -14.84 -1.61
C CYS A 47 -2.09 -15.43 -0.69
N ALA A 48 -3.07 -16.08 -1.31
CA ALA A 48 -3.86 -17.14 -0.70
C ALA A 48 -3.19 -18.50 -0.93
N PHE A 49 -3.54 -19.50 -0.15
CA PHE A 49 -2.94 -20.82 -0.17
C PHE A 49 -4.02 -21.89 -0.30
N GLU A 50 -3.91 -22.71 -1.34
CA GLU A 50 -4.64 -23.95 -1.52
C GLU A 50 -3.75 -25.09 -1.01
N ILE A 51 -4.21 -25.81 0.00
CA ILE A 51 -3.44 -26.77 0.78
C ILE A 51 -4.13 -28.12 0.66
N ASP A 52 -3.45 -29.10 0.07
CA ASP A 52 -3.89 -30.50 0.06
C ASP A 52 -3.07 -31.27 1.11
N ALA A 53 -3.75 -31.84 2.10
CA ALA A 53 -3.15 -32.63 3.18
C ALA A 53 -4.16 -33.63 3.73
N ASP A 54 -3.73 -34.85 4.06
CA ASP A 54 -4.57 -35.91 4.66
C ASP A 54 -5.89 -36.20 3.92
N GLY A 55 -5.89 -36.01 2.59
CA GLY A 55 -7.07 -36.20 1.75
C GLY A 55 -8.08 -35.06 1.81
N GLU A 56 -7.76 -33.95 2.49
CA GLU A 56 -8.56 -32.75 2.55
C GLU A 56 -7.96 -31.61 1.69
N ARG A 57 -8.83 -30.82 1.09
CA ARG A 57 -8.50 -29.56 0.41
C ARG A 57 -8.90 -28.38 1.29
N ILE A 58 -7.90 -27.65 1.77
CA ILE A 58 -8.04 -26.50 2.65
C ILE A 58 -7.63 -25.23 1.88
N VAL A 59 -8.43 -24.18 1.96
CA VAL A 59 -8.07 -22.87 1.42
C VAL A 59 -7.85 -21.89 2.56
N TYR A 60 -6.66 -21.30 2.65
CA TYR A 60 -6.39 -20.14 3.51
C TYR A 60 -6.30 -18.87 2.67
N THR A 61 -7.19 -17.91 2.92
CA THR A 61 -7.28 -16.71 2.07
C THR A 61 -6.10 -15.76 2.23
N GLY A 62 -5.39 -15.82 3.36
CA GLY A 62 -4.61 -14.67 3.82
C GLY A 62 -5.48 -13.43 3.95
N ASP A 63 -4.88 -12.25 3.84
CA ASP A 63 -5.60 -10.99 3.64
C ASP A 63 -5.76 -10.73 2.14
N PHE A 64 -6.98 -10.44 1.69
CA PHE A 64 -7.27 -10.22 0.28
C PHE A 64 -8.32 -9.12 0.10
N ARG A 65 -8.51 -8.64 -1.13
CA ARG A 65 -9.59 -7.72 -1.50
C ARG A 65 -9.94 -7.87 -2.99
N LYS A 66 -10.99 -7.16 -3.41
CA LYS A 66 -11.40 -7.08 -4.84
C LYS A 66 -11.37 -5.66 -5.40
N HIS A 67 -11.32 -4.63 -4.55
CA HIS A 67 -11.43 -3.21 -4.92
C HIS A 67 -10.08 -2.46 -5.02
N GLY A 68 -8.96 -3.17 -5.02
CA GLY A 68 -7.65 -2.60 -5.33
C GLY A 68 -7.36 -2.57 -6.83
N ARG A 69 -6.12 -2.22 -7.21
CA ARG A 69 -5.74 -2.14 -8.64
C ARG A 69 -5.62 -3.51 -9.30
N LYS A 70 -5.44 -4.55 -8.48
CA LYS A 70 -5.28 -5.94 -8.93
C LYS A 70 -6.55 -6.76 -8.72
N GLY A 71 -7.72 -6.13 -8.55
CA GLY A 71 -8.97 -6.82 -8.20
C GLY A 71 -9.38 -7.99 -9.11
N LYS A 72 -8.89 -8.00 -10.37
CA LYS A 72 -9.05 -9.14 -11.29
C LYS A 72 -8.42 -10.44 -10.77
N LEU A 73 -7.40 -10.36 -9.92
CA LEU A 73 -6.77 -11.52 -9.27
C LEU A 73 -7.74 -12.31 -8.40
N TRP A 74 -8.73 -11.65 -7.79
CA TRP A 74 -9.78 -12.35 -7.04
C TRP A 74 -10.54 -13.35 -7.91
N TYR A 75 -10.90 -12.95 -9.14
CA TYR A 75 -11.57 -13.84 -10.08
C TYR A 75 -10.67 -15.01 -10.51
N LYS A 76 -9.36 -14.78 -10.68
CA LYS A 76 -8.41 -15.84 -10.99
C LYS A 76 -8.32 -16.83 -9.82
N PHE A 77 -8.08 -16.33 -8.62
CA PHE A 77 -7.97 -17.12 -7.39
C PHE A 77 -9.17 -18.06 -7.20
N ILE A 78 -10.41 -17.57 -7.21
CA ILE A 78 -11.59 -18.40 -6.94
C ILE A 78 -11.98 -19.34 -8.10
N ASN A 79 -11.45 -19.11 -9.31
CA ASN A 79 -11.72 -19.98 -10.47
C ASN A 79 -10.62 -21.02 -10.70
N ASP A 80 -9.40 -20.78 -10.21
CA ASP A 80 -8.27 -21.70 -10.31
C ASP A 80 -8.32 -22.82 -9.26
N ILE A 81 -9.21 -22.71 -8.26
CA ILE A 81 -9.45 -23.70 -7.21
C ILE A 81 -10.69 -24.52 -7.58
N GLU A 82 -10.56 -25.84 -7.52
CA GLU A 82 -11.67 -26.76 -7.76
C GLU A 82 -12.52 -26.91 -6.50
N SER A 83 -13.82 -26.60 -6.65
CA SER A 83 -14.86 -26.72 -5.62
C SER A 83 -15.59 -28.07 -5.70
N PRO A 84 -16.14 -28.62 -4.60
CA PRO A 84 -16.11 -28.06 -3.24
C PRO A 84 -14.74 -28.20 -2.57
N VAL A 85 -14.48 -27.38 -1.56
CA VAL A 85 -13.32 -27.52 -0.68
C VAL A 85 -13.77 -28.02 0.70
N ASP A 86 -12.89 -28.65 1.46
CA ASP A 86 -13.26 -29.17 2.78
C ASP A 86 -13.34 -28.05 3.82
N LYS A 87 -12.30 -27.20 3.86
CA LYS A 87 -12.21 -26.10 4.83
C LYS A 87 -11.78 -24.80 4.16
N LEU A 88 -12.40 -23.70 4.56
CA LEU A 88 -11.98 -22.36 4.19
C LEU A 88 -11.61 -21.56 5.45
N ILE A 89 -10.33 -21.26 5.61
CA ILE A 89 -9.81 -20.35 6.64
C ILE A 89 -9.84 -18.93 6.06
N CYS A 90 -10.81 -18.12 6.48
CA CYS A 90 -11.14 -16.84 5.83
C CYS A 90 -10.93 -15.64 6.75
N GLU A 91 -10.26 -14.60 6.24
CA GLU A 91 -10.22 -13.29 6.90
C GLU A 91 -11.62 -12.64 6.97
N GLY A 92 -11.82 -11.75 7.94
CA GLY A 92 -13.09 -11.03 8.10
C GLY A 92 -12.95 -9.64 8.68
N THR A 93 -11.84 -8.95 8.38
CA THR A 93 -11.45 -7.67 9.01
C THR A 93 -12.50 -6.58 8.84
N MET A 94 -13.26 -6.63 7.74
CA MET A 94 -14.29 -5.65 7.40
C MET A 94 -15.68 -6.01 7.94
N LEU A 95 -15.89 -7.20 8.52
CA LEU A 95 -17.22 -7.70 8.89
C LEU A 95 -17.80 -7.02 10.14
N SER A 96 -16.99 -6.28 10.90
CA SER A 96 -17.45 -5.42 12.00
C SER A 96 -17.83 -4.00 11.54
N ARG A 97 -17.62 -3.65 10.26
CA ARG A 97 -17.90 -2.31 9.74
C ARG A 97 -19.27 -2.28 9.08
N THR A 98 -20.19 -1.51 9.65
CA THR A 98 -21.54 -1.32 9.13
C THR A 98 -21.55 -0.36 7.92
N ASP A 99 -22.05 -0.86 6.79
CA ASP A 99 -22.56 -0.12 5.62
C ASP A 99 -21.78 1.11 5.11
N SER A 100 -20.53 0.90 4.70
CA SER A 100 -19.90 1.84 3.77
C SER A 100 -19.45 1.11 2.51
N LYS A 101 -19.98 1.52 1.35
CA LYS A 101 -19.47 1.13 0.04
C LYS A 101 -17.96 1.40 0.05
N VAL A 102 -17.17 0.35 -0.06
CA VAL A 102 -15.71 0.46 -0.05
C VAL A 102 -15.28 1.06 -1.39
N PRO A 103 -14.71 2.28 -1.42
CA PRO A 103 -14.34 2.91 -2.67
C PRO A 103 -13.18 2.14 -3.30
N THR A 104 -13.20 2.01 -4.62
CA THR A 104 -12.08 1.45 -5.39
C THR A 104 -10.91 2.44 -5.45
N GLU A 105 -9.70 1.95 -5.74
CA GLU A 105 -8.55 2.86 -6.00
C GLU A 105 -8.83 3.84 -7.16
N ASP A 106 -9.60 3.44 -8.17
CA ASP A 106 -9.97 4.31 -9.29
C ASP A 106 -11.00 5.39 -8.90
N GLU A 107 -11.97 5.08 -8.02
CA GLU A 107 -12.88 6.08 -7.46
C GLU A 107 -12.10 7.11 -6.62
N LEU A 108 -11.09 6.67 -5.86
CA LEU A 108 -10.23 7.57 -5.09
C LEU A 108 -9.33 8.44 -5.98
N GLU A 109 -8.81 7.89 -7.08
CA GLU A 109 -8.07 8.64 -8.11
C GLU A 109 -8.93 9.78 -8.66
N LYS A 110 -10.14 9.47 -9.15
CA LYS A 110 -11.07 10.47 -9.70
C LYS A 110 -11.40 11.56 -8.68
N ARG A 111 -11.70 11.17 -7.44
CA ARG A 111 -12.01 12.12 -6.37
C ARG A 111 -10.82 13.06 -6.08
N ALA A 112 -9.60 12.54 -6.05
CA ALA A 112 -8.40 13.35 -5.85
C ALA A 112 -8.21 14.38 -6.97
N ILE A 113 -8.42 13.97 -8.22
CA ILE A 113 -8.34 14.84 -9.39
C ILE A 113 -9.35 15.98 -9.30
N GLU A 114 -10.62 15.68 -8.98
CA GLU A 114 -11.65 16.73 -8.82
C GLU A 114 -11.31 17.72 -7.70
N ILE A 115 -10.77 17.24 -6.59
CA ILE A 115 -10.33 18.13 -5.49
C ILE A 115 -9.19 19.03 -5.95
N LEU A 116 -8.22 18.52 -6.72
CA LEU A 116 -7.09 19.34 -7.16
C LEU A 116 -7.48 20.45 -8.13
N LYS A 117 -8.60 20.33 -8.85
CA LYS A 117 -9.15 21.43 -9.67
C LYS A 117 -9.58 22.64 -8.85
N THR A 118 -9.94 22.45 -7.59
CA THR A 118 -10.31 23.57 -6.68
C THR A 118 -9.13 24.05 -5.83
N HIS A 119 -7.95 23.46 -6.01
CA HIS A 119 -6.71 23.76 -5.30
C HIS A 119 -5.59 24.14 -6.29
N GLU A 120 -5.94 24.90 -7.33
CA GLU A 120 -4.99 25.38 -8.34
C GLU A 120 -3.88 26.22 -7.71
N GLY A 121 -2.65 26.05 -8.20
CA GLY A 121 -1.47 26.73 -7.66
C GLY A 121 -0.99 26.24 -6.29
N GLY A 122 -1.84 25.57 -5.51
CA GLY A 122 -1.52 25.11 -4.16
C GLY A 122 -0.74 23.80 -4.12
N LEU A 123 -0.07 23.53 -3.00
CA LEU A 123 0.69 22.31 -2.79
C LEU A 123 -0.24 21.13 -2.48
N ALA A 124 -0.08 20.02 -3.20
CA ALA A 124 -0.76 18.78 -2.87
C ALA A 124 0.16 17.88 -2.04
N LEU A 125 -0.33 17.43 -0.89
CA LEU A 125 0.34 16.43 -0.06
C LEU A 125 -0.43 15.12 -0.10
N GLY A 126 0.27 13.99 -0.12
CA GLY A 126 -0.32 12.67 0.06
C GLY A 126 0.28 11.98 1.26
N TRP A 127 -0.52 11.45 2.19
CA TRP A 127 0.00 10.70 3.33
C TRP A 127 -0.64 9.32 3.42
N GLY A 128 0.11 8.31 3.00
CA GLY A 128 -0.28 6.90 3.02
C GLY A 128 0.83 6.00 3.56
N SER A 129 0.59 4.68 3.55
CA SER A 129 1.65 3.69 3.81
C SER A 129 2.74 3.80 2.74
N SER A 130 4.00 3.78 3.18
CA SER A 130 5.17 3.92 2.30
C SER A 130 5.48 2.67 1.47
N VAL A 131 4.73 1.59 1.68
CA VAL A 131 4.85 0.31 0.97
C VAL A 131 3.53 -0.14 0.34
N ASN A 132 2.51 0.72 0.33
CA ASN A 132 1.29 0.49 -0.45
C ASN A 132 1.51 1.03 -1.88
N PHE A 133 2.06 0.19 -2.75
CA PHE A 133 2.42 0.58 -4.11
C PHE A 133 1.22 0.87 -5.01
N ASP A 134 0.06 0.25 -4.75
CA ASP A 134 -1.20 0.59 -5.42
C ASP A 134 -1.57 2.05 -5.17
N ARG A 135 -1.47 2.49 -3.91
CA ARG A 135 -1.76 3.86 -3.51
C ARG A 135 -0.74 4.86 -4.05
N ILE A 136 0.54 4.50 -4.05
CA ILE A 136 1.58 5.33 -4.66
C ILE A 136 1.30 5.49 -6.17
N THR A 137 0.88 4.42 -6.84
CA THR A 137 0.45 4.45 -8.24
C THR A 137 -0.77 5.33 -8.44
N THR A 138 -1.73 5.32 -7.50
CA THR A 138 -2.86 6.26 -7.49
C THR A 138 -2.37 7.70 -7.44
N PHE A 139 -1.50 8.05 -6.49
CA PHE A 139 -0.96 9.41 -6.40
C PHE A 139 -0.12 9.81 -7.62
N TYR A 140 0.64 8.88 -8.22
CA TYR A 140 1.36 9.10 -9.48
C TYR A 140 0.40 9.48 -10.61
N ARG A 141 -0.68 8.70 -10.80
CA ARG A 141 -1.69 8.95 -11.84
C ARG A 141 -2.44 10.26 -11.60
N VAL A 142 -2.77 10.58 -10.36
CA VAL A 142 -3.37 11.87 -9.97
C VAL A 142 -2.42 13.02 -10.33
N ALA A 143 -1.14 12.92 -9.96
CA ALA A 143 -0.15 13.94 -10.27
C ALA A 143 -0.07 14.18 -11.78
N LYS A 144 0.14 13.11 -12.55
CA LYS A 144 0.23 13.17 -14.01
C LYS A 144 -1.01 13.79 -14.67
N GLN A 145 -2.21 13.38 -14.26
CA GLN A 145 -3.47 13.90 -14.82
C GLN A 145 -3.77 15.35 -14.43
N THR A 146 -3.11 15.88 -13.39
CA THR A 146 -3.28 17.26 -12.93
C THR A 146 -2.09 18.16 -13.29
N GLY A 147 -1.21 17.69 -14.18
CA GLY A 147 -0.03 18.45 -14.62
C GLY A 147 1.06 18.60 -13.55
N ARG A 148 1.04 17.73 -12.54
CA ARG A 148 1.99 17.72 -11.41
C ARG A 148 3.02 16.61 -11.55
N GLU A 149 4.20 16.83 -10.98
CA GLU A 149 5.21 15.81 -10.72
C GLU A 149 4.93 15.14 -9.36
N LEU A 150 5.09 13.82 -9.28
CA LEU A 150 5.02 13.10 -8.01
C LEU A 150 6.37 13.22 -7.30
N ALA A 151 6.39 13.72 -6.06
CA ALA A 151 7.59 13.73 -5.24
C ALA A 151 7.48 12.71 -4.10
N VAL A 152 8.50 11.86 -3.97
CA VAL A 152 8.58 10.84 -2.91
C VAL A 152 9.85 11.02 -2.08
N ASP A 153 9.81 10.64 -0.81
CA ASP A 153 11.03 10.67 -0.01
C ASP A 153 11.99 9.55 -0.42
N ILE A 154 13.27 9.72 -0.12
CA ILE A 154 14.35 8.79 -0.49
C ILE A 154 14.09 7.33 -0.09
N PHE A 155 13.36 7.06 1.01
CA PHE A 155 13.02 5.69 1.38
C PHE A 155 11.98 5.09 0.42
N ILE A 156 10.91 5.84 0.13
CA ILE A 156 9.89 5.41 -0.84
C ILE A 156 10.53 5.22 -2.23
N ALA A 157 11.47 6.08 -2.63
CA ALA A 157 12.16 5.96 -3.90
C ALA A 157 12.90 4.61 -4.05
N HIS A 158 13.61 4.18 -3.00
CA HIS A 158 14.26 2.86 -2.97
C HIS A 158 13.25 1.73 -3.04
N MET A 159 12.20 1.79 -2.22
CA MET A 159 11.17 0.75 -2.20
C MET A 159 10.49 0.60 -3.57
N LEU A 160 10.15 1.73 -4.22
CA LEU A 160 9.60 1.72 -5.58
C LEU A 160 10.57 1.13 -6.60
N SER A 161 11.84 1.52 -6.59
CA SER A 161 12.81 1.01 -7.57
C SER A 161 13.10 -0.49 -7.40
N ILE A 162 12.95 -1.02 -6.18
CA ILE A 162 13.02 -2.47 -5.94
C ILE A 162 11.75 -3.14 -6.50
N ALA A 163 10.58 -2.63 -6.14
CA ALA A 163 9.27 -3.14 -6.54
C ALA A 163 8.97 -3.01 -8.05
N ALA A 164 9.59 -2.04 -8.73
CA ALA A 164 9.33 -1.77 -10.14
C ALA A 164 9.98 -2.78 -11.10
N ARG A 165 10.91 -3.61 -10.61
CA ARG A 165 11.64 -4.56 -11.47
C ARG A 165 10.70 -5.59 -12.06
N GLY A 166 10.57 -5.60 -13.39
CA GLY A 166 9.66 -6.51 -14.09
C GLY A 166 8.18 -6.17 -13.90
N THR A 167 7.87 -4.97 -13.40
CA THR A 167 6.49 -4.50 -13.22
C THR A 167 6.28 -3.17 -13.95
N GLY A 168 5.05 -2.65 -13.94
CA GLY A 168 4.71 -1.33 -14.48
C GLY A 168 4.64 -0.22 -13.42
N LEU A 169 5.20 -0.44 -12.23
CA LEU A 169 5.15 0.55 -11.15
C LEU A 169 5.99 1.80 -11.48
N PRO A 170 5.63 2.96 -10.93
CA PRO A 170 6.31 4.23 -11.20
C PRO A 170 7.72 4.24 -10.59
N ASP A 171 8.72 3.76 -11.35
CA ASP A 171 10.12 3.71 -10.92
C ASP A 171 10.75 5.10 -10.97
N PRO A 172 11.20 5.66 -9.83
CA PRO A 172 11.92 6.93 -9.83
C PRO A 172 13.18 6.92 -10.69
N LYS A 173 13.77 5.77 -11.07
CA LYS A 173 14.92 5.74 -11.99
C LYS A 173 14.54 6.02 -13.43
N THR A 174 13.43 5.46 -13.91
CA THR A 174 13.08 5.49 -15.34
C THR A 174 11.96 6.47 -15.69
N PHE A 175 11.18 6.92 -14.71
CA PHE A 175 10.07 7.86 -14.92
C PHE A 175 10.51 9.30 -14.64
N ASP A 176 10.44 10.18 -15.64
CA ASP A 176 10.95 11.56 -15.56
C ASP A 176 10.08 12.49 -14.70
N ASP A 177 8.80 12.17 -14.57
CA ASP A 177 7.79 12.91 -13.80
C ASP A 177 7.75 12.51 -12.30
N ILE A 178 8.81 11.84 -11.83
CA ILE A 178 9.01 11.49 -10.42
C ILE A 178 10.24 12.20 -9.86
N ARG A 179 10.04 12.93 -8.77
CA ARG A 179 11.10 13.62 -8.02
C ARG A 179 11.36 12.95 -6.70
N VAL A 180 12.58 13.12 -6.17
CA VAL A 180 12.99 12.53 -4.89
C VAL A 180 13.44 13.60 -3.92
N TYR A 181 12.91 13.61 -2.71
CA TYR A 181 13.33 14.55 -1.67
C TYR A 181 13.92 13.83 -0.45
N TYR A 182 14.67 14.58 0.36
CA TYR A 182 15.60 14.02 1.34
C TYR A 182 15.38 14.64 2.72
N PRO A 183 14.35 14.20 3.47
CA PRO A 183 14.16 14.67 4.84
C PRO A 183 15.32 14.21 5.74
N PRO A 184 15.83 15.05 6.64
CA PRO A 184 16.99 14.68 7.46
C PRO A 184 16.78 13.43 8.31
N ALA A 185 15.61 13.28 8.94
CA ALA A 185 15.33 12.11 9.78
C ALA A 185 15.42 10.79 8.99
N ILE A 186 14.89 10.77 7.77
CA ILE A 186 14.89 9.58 6.90
C ILE A 186 16.28 9.35 6.30
N SER A 187 16.94 10.42 5.85
CA SER A 187 18.28 10.34 5.26
C SER A 187 19.30 9.83 6.30
N ASN A 188 19.25 10.34 7.53
CA ASN A 188 20.13 9.89 8.62
C ASN A 188 19.86 8.43 8.99
N MET A 189 18.59 8.01 9.03
CA MET A 189 18.24 6.61 9.26
C MET A 189 18.82 5.70 8.18
N ILE A 190 18.68 6.06 6.91
CA ILE A 190 19.23 5.28 5.79
C ILE A 190 20.75 5.22 5.87
N THR A 191 21.43 6.36 6.06
CA THR A 191 22.90 6.40 6.18
C THR A 191 23.40 5.51 7.32
N LYS A 192 22.75 5.56 8.48
CA LYS A 192 23.13 4.76 9.65
C LYS A 192 22.92 3.26 9.42
N SER A 193 21.83 2.88 8.76
CA SER A 193 21.46 1.46 8.60
C SER A 193 22.05 0.79 7.36
N CYS A 194 22.24 1.56 6.29
CA CYS A 194 22.51 1.05 4.94
C CYS A 194 23.69 1.73 4.24
N GLY A 195 24.33 2.75 4.85
CA GLY A 195 25.43 3.49 4.23
C GLY A 195 25.00 4.74 3.47
N SER A 196 25.91 5.71 3.34
CA SER A 196 25.65 7.01 2.71
C SER A 196 25.50 6.93 1.19
N GLU A 197 26.07 5.89 0.58
CA GLU A 197 25.96 5.57 -0.84
C GLU A 197 24.50 5.47 -1.30
N MET A 198 23.60 5.06 -0.39
CA MET A 198 22.18 4.93 -0.65
C MET A 198 21.48 6.28 -0.90
N LEU A 199 22.09 7.42 -0.63
CA LEU A 199 21.48 8.73 -0.90
C LEU A 199 21.68 9.21 -2.36
N TYR A 200 22.69 8.69 -3.05
CA TYR A 200 23.10 9.18 -4.37
C TYR A 200 22.35 8.66 -5.61
N PRO A 201 21.65 7.50 -5.62
CA PRO A 201 21.05 6.96 -6.84
C PRO A 201 20.04 7.87 -7.54
N TYR A 202 19.43 8.82 -6.83
CA TYR A 202 18.40 9.72 -7.35
C TYR A 202 18.83 11.20 -7.36
N LYS A 203 20.14 11.48 -7.24
CA LYS A 203 20.66 12.85 -7.13
C LYS A 203 20.19 13.78 -8.26
N ASN A 204 20.08 13.25 -9.49
CA ASN A 204 19.67 14.00 -10.68
C ASN A 204 18.16 14.32 -10.70
N LYS A 205 17.37 13.69 -9.83
CA LYS A 205 15.92 13.90 -9.70
C LYS A 205 15.54 14.58 -8.39
N LYS A 206 16.53 15.11 -7.67
CA LYS A 206 16.33 15.75 -6.38
C LYS A 206 15.32 16.89 -6.49
N LEU A 207 14.29 16.88 -5.64
CA LEU A 207 13.44 18.03 -5.38
C LEU A 207 14.02 18.82 -4.21
N SER A 208 14.42 20.06 -4.48
CA SER A 208 14.79 21.03 -3.46
C SER A 208 13.54 21.70 -2.86
N ARG A 209 13.69 22.32 -1.69
CA ARG A 209 12.58 23.05 -1.06
C ARG A 209 12.34 24.37 -1.76
N GLU A 210 13.41 24.95 -2.29
CA GLU A 210 13.42 26.17 -3.07
C GLU A 210 12.56 26.00 -4.33
N GLU A 211 12.72 24.88 -5.05
CA GLU A 211 11.84 24.50 -6.16
C GLU A 211 10.39 24.30 -5.71
N SER A 212 10.16 23.61 -4.59
CA SER A 212 8.82 23.36 -4.07
C SER A 212 8.10 24.65 -3.63
N ASN A 213 8.83 25.61 -3.06
CA ASN A 213 8.30 26.91 -2.65
C ASN A 213 8.05 27.83 -3.85
N ALA A 214 8.90 27.76 -4.87
CA ALA A 214 8.75 28.56 -6.08
C ALA A 214 7.53 28.12 -6.91
N ASN A 215 7.24 26.82 -6.95
CA ASN A 215 6.16 26.26 -7.77
C ASN A 215 5.34 25.18 -7.01
N PRO A 216 4.63 25.52 -5.92
CA PRO A 216 3.90 24.54 -5.11
C PRO A 216 2.85 23.75 -5.92
N GLY A 217 2.16 24.44 -6.84
CA GLY A 217 1.20 23.86 -7.76
C GLY A 217 1.75 22.80 -8.71
N LYS A 218 3.08 22.69 -8.87
CA LYS A 218 3.73 21.70 -9.72
C LYS A 218 3.86 20.33 -9.06
N TYR A 219 3.70 20.23 -7.74
CA TYR A 219 4.06 19.01 -7.02
C TYR A 219 2.87 18.37 -6.29
N LEU A 220 2.87 17.04 -6.29
CA LEU A 220 2.16 16.21 -5.32
C LEU A 220 3.22 15.47 -4.49
N ILE A 221 3.37 15.83 -3.22
CA ILE A 221 4.43 15.30 -2.35
C ILE A 221 3.87 14.23 -1.42
N LEU A 222 4.36 12.99 -1.57
CA LEU A 222 4.08 11.95 -0.57
C LEU A 222 4.88 12.25 0.69
N THR A 223 4.17 12.43 1.81
CA THR A 223 4.74 12.87 3.08
C THR A 223 4.29 12.00 4.24
N ARG A 224 4.94 12.20 5.39
CA ARG A 224 4.64 11.58 6.68
C ARG A 224 5.24 12.43 7.81
N PRO A 225 4.87 12.23 9.08
CA PRO A 225 5.35 13.06 10.18
C PRO A 225 6.88 13.17 10.28
N SER A 226 7.63 12.14 9.90
CA SER A 226 9.10 12.18 9.89
C SER A 226 9.70 13.05 8.78
N CYS A 227 8.90 13.45 7.79
CA CYS A 227 9.29 14.43 6.77
C CYS A 227 9.16 15.87 7.27
N ARG A 228 8.49 16.11 8.41
CA ARG A 228 8.27 17.48 8.91
C ARG A 228 9.56 18.21 9.28
N PRO A 229 10.39 17.70 10.20
CA PRO A 229 11.48 18.50 10.74
C PRO A 229 12.55 18.77 9.67
N ARG A 230 12.89 20.05 9.50
CA ARG A 230 13.90 20.57 8.58
C ARG A 230 13.65 20.27 7.09
N TRP A 231 12.40 19.96 6.72
CA TRP A 231 12.02 19.84 5.31
C TRP A 231 10.64 20.45 5.06
N LEU A 232 9.54 19.87 5.56
CA LEU A 232 8.21 20.50 5.37
C LEU A 232 8.05 21.79 6.19
N ASP A 233 8.71 21.91 7.34
CA ASP A 233 8.69 23.14 8.15
C ASP A 233 9.35 24.35 7.44
N GLN A 234 10.11 24.11 6.38
CA GLN A 234 10.72 25.12 5.53
C GLN A 234 9.88 25.46 4.29
N ILE A 235 8.73 24.79 4.10
CA ILE A 235 7.76 25.22 3.10
C ILE A 235 7.06 26.47 3.63
N THR A 236 7.09 27.54 2.85
CA THR A 236 6.59 28.86 3.24
C THR A 236 5.24 29.18 2.62
N ASN A 237 4.98 28.70 1.40
CA ASN A 237 3.70 28.91 0.73
C ASN A 237 2.79 27.70 0.90
N TRP A 238 1.70 27.90 1.64
CA TRP A 238 0.66 26.90 1.92
C TRP A 238 -0.71 27.30 1.35
N GLU A 239 -0.76 28.39 0.57
CA GLU A 239 -1.99 28.85 -0.06
C GLU A 239 -2.60 27.74 -0.92
N ASN A 240 -3.93 27.57 -0.81
CA ASN A 240 -4.70 26.53 -1.50
C ASN A 240 -4.13 25.10 -1.36
N SER A 241 -3.37 24.81 -0.31
CA SER A 241 -2.73 23.51 -0.13
C SER A 241 -3.68 22.49 0.50
N VAL A 242 -3.57 21.23 0.07
CA VAL A 242 -4.42 20.13 0.53
C VAL A 242 -3.60 18.90 0.90
N LEU A 243 -4.02 18.22 1.97
CA LEU A 243 -3.50 16.91 2.34
C LEU A 243 -4.49 15.80 1.98
N PHE A 244 -4.11 14.87 1.12
CA PHE A 244 -4.80 13.60 0.95
C PHE A 244 -4.37 12.61 2.03
N TYR A 245 -5.17 12.50 3.09
CA TYR A 245 -4.96 11.51 4.15
C TYR A 245 -5.44 10.14 3.67
N SER A 246 -4.49 9.22 3.48
CA SER A 246 -4.71 7.89 2.90
C SER A 246 -4.30 6.76 3.84
N GLN A 247 -4.52 6.95 5.13
CA GLN A 247 -4.34 5.92 6.15
C GLN A 247 -5.67 5.53 6.80
N TRP A 248 -5.66 4.47 7.60
CA TRP A 248 -6.81 4.10 8.41
C TRP A 248 -7.18 5.24 9.37
N SER A 249 -8.49 5.48 9.54
CA SER A 249 -9.00 6.60 10.34
C SER A 249 -8.61 6.50 11.81
N GLY A 250 -8.48 5.28 12.35
CA GLY A 250 -8.04 5.05 13.73
C GLY A 250 -6.64 5.59 14.02
N TYR A 251 -5.76 5.66 13.01
CA TYR A 251 -4.43 6.23 13.18
C TYR A 251 -4.42 7.75 13.41
N ARG A 252 -5.54 8.45 13.17
CA ARG A 252 -5.65 9.88 13.51
C ARG A 252 -5.52 10.11 15.02
N LYS A 253 -6.03 9.18 15.83
CA LYS A 253 -6.03 9.27 17.30
C LYS A 253 -4.64 9.10 17.92
N LEU A 254 -3.66 8.64 17.15
CA LEU A 254 -2.28 8.52 17.64
C LEU A 254 -1.70 9.92 17.84
N LYS A 255 -1.21 10.21 19.05
CA LYS A 255 -0.67 11.54 19.44
C LYS A 255 0.30 12.14 18.40
N LYS A 256 1.17 11.32 17.81
CA LYS A 256 2.12 11.74 16.77
C LYS A 256 1.41 12.23 15.49
N ASN A 257 0.35 11.55 15.09
CA ASN A 257 -0.40 11.84 13.88
C ASN A 257 -1.32 13.05 14.07
N ASP A 258 -2.00 13.10 15.22
CA ASP A 258 -2.81 14.25 15.63
C ASP A 258 -1.97 15.55 15.67
N ASN A 259 -0.78 15.49 16.29
CA ASN A 259 0.15 16.61 16.30
C ASN A 259 0.60 17.06 14.90
N PHE A 260 0.74 16.13 13.96
CA PHE A 260 1.16 16.45 12.59
C PHE A 260 0.01 17.07 11.78
N LEU A 261 -1.20 16.51 11.91
CA LEU A 261 -2.42 17.08 11.30
C LEU A 261 -2.70 18.48 11.84
N SER A 262 -2.70 18.63 13.16
CA SER A 262 -2.89 19.93 13.83
C SER A 262 -1.87 20.96 13.34
N TRP A 263 -0.61 20.57 13.17
CA TRP A 263 0.41 21.45 12.61
C TRP A 263 0.13 21.84 11.14
N LEU A 264 -0.34 20.92 10.30
CA LEU A 264 -0.75 21.27 8.92
C LEU A 264 -1.94 22.23 8.91
N TYR A 265 -2.90 22.05 9.82
CA TYR A 265 -4.06 22.93 9.93
C TYR A 265 -3.67 24.36 10.32
N THR A 266 -2.66 24.56 11.17
CA THR A 266 -2.17 25.91 11.47
C THR A 266 -1.48 26.58 10.29
N LYS A 267 -1.13 25.81 9.24
CA LYS A 267 -0.63 26.32 7.96
C LYS A 267 -1.74 26.57 6.93
N GLY A 268 -3.00 26.32 7.27
CA GLY A 268 -4.12 26.40 6.33
C GLY A 268 -4.29 25.16 5.44
N CYS A 269 -3.45 24.13 5.58
CA CYS A 269 -3.53 22.90 4.81
C CYS A 269 -4.48 21.90 5.47
N ARG A 270 -5.74 21.87 5.03
CA ARG A 270 -6.73 20.89 5.50
C ARG A 270 -6.58 19.57 4.77
N ASP A 271 -7.05 18.50 5.41
CA ASP A 271 -6.97 17.17 4.85
C ASP A 271 -8.30 16.66 4.32
N VAL A 272 -8.22 15.86 3.26
CA VAL A 272 -9.32 15.08 2.71
C VAL A 272 -8.98 13.60 2.84
N THR A 273 -9.89 12.83 3.42
CA THR A 273 -9.70 11.38 3.54
C THR A 273 -9.89 10.71 2.18
N LEU A 274 -8.82 10.11 1.67
CA LEU A 274 -8.80 9.21 0.54
C LEU A 274 -8.27 7.85 1.01
N HIS A 275 -9.12 7.00 1.55
CA HIS A 275 -8.68 5.68 2.04
C HIS A 275 -9.62 4.60 1.53
N THR A 276 -9.04 3.47 1.15
CA THR A 276 -9.76 2.21 0.93
C THR A 276 -9.06 1.09 1.69
N SER A 277 -9.84 0.10 2.11
CA SER A 277 -9.33 -1.02 2.90
C SER A 277 -8.41 -1.91 2.06
N GLY A 278 -7.41 -2.51 2.72
CA GLY A 278 -6.66 -3.63 2.15
C GLY A 278 -7.44 -4.95 2.13
N HIS A 279 -8.54 -5.02 2.89
CA HIS A 279 -9.28 -6.25 3.22
C HIS A 279 -10.61 -6.33 2.47
N ALA A 280 -11.10 -7.54 2.26
CA ALA A 280 -12.27 -7.84 1.45
C ALA A 280 -13.54 -7.26 2.09
N ASP A 281 -14.42 -6.69 1.27
CA ASP A 281 -15.75 -6.28 1.71
C ASP A 281 -16.66 -7.51 1.95
N PRO A 282 -17.79 -7.36 2.68
CA PRO A 282 -18.69 -8.48 2.98
C PRO A 282 -19.24 -9.20 1.74
N ASP A 283 -19.50 -8.50 0.64
CA ASP A 283 -19.98 -9.11 -0.62
C ASP A 283 -18.89 -9.97 -1.26
N THR A 284 -17.65 -9.49 -1.26
CA THR A 284 -16.48 -10.25 -1.74
C THR A 284 -16.25 -11.52 -0.91
N ILE A 285 -16.36 -11.44 0.42
CA ILE A 285 -16.25 -12.62 1.31
C ILE A 285 -17.38 -13.61 1.02
N ARG A 286 -18.64 -13.14 0.98
CA ARG A 286 -19.82 -13.97 0.68
C ARG A 286 -19.66 -14.73 -0.63
N ARG A 287 -19.30 -14.03 -1.72
CA ARG A 287 -19.07 -14.65 -3.04
C ARG A 287 -17.91 -15.63 -3.05
N THR A 288 -16.89 -15.41 -2.23
CA THR A 288 -15.75 -16.36 -2.09
C THR A 288 -16.23 -17.66 -1.46
N ILE A 289 -17.02 -17.57 -0.38
CA ILE A 289 -17.64 -18.73 0.28
C ILE A 289 -18.55 -19.47 -0.71
N GLU A 290 -19.44 -18.76 -1.42
CA GLU A 290 -20.35 -19.35 -2.40
C GLU A 290 -19.62 -20.07 -3.53
N LYS A 291 -18.53 -19.48 -4.04
CA LYS A 291 -17.79 -20.04 -5.18
C LYS A 291 -16.95 -21.26 -4.80
N LEU A 292 -16.32 -21.24 -3.61
CA LEU A 292 -15.49 -22.34 -3.14
C LEU A 292 -16.31 -23.48 -2.53
N ASN A 293 -17.56 -23.20 -2.14
CA ASN A 293 -18.51 -24.15 -1.55
C ASN A 293 -17.88 -25.03 -0.44
N PRO A 294 -17.35 -24.42 0.65
CA PRO A 294 -16.64 -25.15 1.70
C PRO A 294 -17.59 -25.91 2.62
N SER A 295 -17.22 -27.13 3.02
CA SER A 295 -17.95 -27.88 4.05
C SER A 295 -17.89 -27.19 5.43
N GLU A 296 -16.74 -26.59 5.76
CA GLU A 296 -16.54 -25.82 6.98
C GLU A 296 -15.82 -24.50 6.68
N VAL A 297 -16.15 -23.44 7.43
CA VAL A 297 -15.40 -22.18 7.38
C VAL A 297 -14.92 -21.80 8.75
N ILE A 298 -13.65 -21.46 8.81
CA ILE A 298 -12.92 -21.10 10.02
C ILE A 298 -12.62 -19.59 9.93
N PRO A 299 -13.38 -18.75 10.65
CA PRO A 299 -13.14 -17.30 10.67
C PRO A 299 -11.81 -17.00 11.35
N VAL A 300 -10.96 -16.22 10.70
CA VAL A 300 -9.74 -15.66 11.28
C VAL A 300 -9.68 -14.16 11.01
N HIS A 301 -8.80 -13.45 11.72
CA HIS A 301 -8.55 -12.02 11.48
C HIS A 301 -9.83 -11.16 11.43
N THR A 302 -10.78 -11.45 12.35
CA THR A 302 -12.09 -10.78 12.44
C THR A 302 -12.47 -10.52 13.89
N GLU A 303 -13.15 -9.40 14.13
CA GLU A 303 -13.80 -9.09 15.42
C GLU A 303 -15.27 -9.55 15.46
N ASN A 304 -15.83 -9.96 14.30
CA ASN A 304 -17.21 -10.41 14.16
C ASN A 304 -17.28 -11.80 13.51
N PRO A 305 -16.81 -12.88 14.19
CA PRO A 305 -16.83 -14.23 13.63
C PRO A 305 -18.25 -14.75 13.41
N GLY A 306 -19.23 -14.28 14.18
CA GLY A 306 -20.64 -14.68 14.05
C GLY A 306 -21.29 -14.31 12.71
N TRP A 307 -20.70 -13.37 11.95
CA TRP A 307 -21.13 -13.06 10.59
C TRP A 307 -21.09 -14.29 9.68
N PHE A 308 -20.08 -15.16 9.85
CA PHE A 308 -19.93 -16.37 9.03
C PHE A 308 -20.96 -17.45 9.33
N SER A 309 -21.69 -17.37 10.46
CA SER A 309 -22.72 -18.35 10.84
C SER A 309 -24.11 -17.99 10.29
N ASN A 310 -24.33 -16.76 9.85
CA ASN A 310 -25.63 -16.25 9.39
C ASN A 310 -25.86 -16.42 7.87
N ARG A 311 -25.38 -17.52 7.27
CA ARG A 311 -25.30 -17.69 5.81
C ARG A 311 -26.65 -17.77 5.08
N ASP A 312 -27.73 -17.97 5.82
CA ASP A 312 -29.07 -18.22 5.28
C ASP A 312 -30.03 -17.02 5.41
N LYS A 313 -29.53 -15.78 5.57
CA LYS A 313 -30.35 -14.56 5.60
C LYS A 313 -29.96 -13.55 4.53
#